data_AF-A0ABD5YNL3-F1
#
_entry.id   AF-A0ABD5YNL3-F1
#
_cell.length_a   1.000
_cell.length_b   1.000
_cell.length_c   1.000
_cell.angle_alpha   90.00
_cell.angle_beta   90.00
_cell.angle_gamma   90.00
#
_symmetry.space_group_name_H-M   'P 1'
#
loop_
_entity.id
_entity.type
_entity.pdbx_description
1 polymer ?
#
loop_
_entity_poly.entity_id
_entity_poly.type
_entity_poly.pdbx_seq_one_letter_code
_entity_poly.pdbx_strand_id
1 'polypeptide(L)'
;MSNGDDDSEATTDATEASGATDTDPDVSETNESEEPTTDDDEPVTPEALSERLESIETDLESAETESDLDEIEARLDAVATDVEALPEPDADAEDEDDGDDDDDEEDPRVQLEERIEEIRDAIEEQRGPYASDVVETLDSVGVKIAETQWTEQGKSEVIEAVASFLEAANEALDSDFTIENESIESVTGTITNVMDATKSADLDPDDDAKTIDTLLAASEELQNELEEAQEWSDLTVHQQLKQLGFYDELTSENRKDYPPELSVVRIAESENDPEKILLAQISSIPSSCRRTASMRCVGWVLMRHLKR
;
A
#
# COMPACT_ATOMS: atom_id res chain seq x y z
N MET A 1 40.33 -53.56 -25.92
CA MET A 1 40.37 -54.58 -24.86
C MET A 1 39.40 -54.08 -23.79
N SER A 2 38.11 -54.38 -23.82
CA SER A 2 37.41 -55.67 -23.68
C SER A 2 37.60 -56.29 -22.29
N ASN A 3 36.58 -56.14 -21.46
CA ASN A 3 35.97 -57.05 -20.48
C ASN A 3 34.64 -56.38 -20.08
N GLY A 4 33.44 -56.95 -20.18
CA GLY A 4 33.07 -58.37 -20.28
C GLY A 4 32.48 -58.85 -18.94
N ASP A 5 31.26 -59.39 -19.00
CA ASP A 5 30.39 -60.01 -17.97
C ASP A 5 29.52 -59.05 -17.13
N ASP A 6 28.19 -58.97 -17.31
CA ASP A 6 27.10 -59.98 -17.35
C ASP A 6 26.48 -60.17 -15.95
N ASP A 7 25.26 -59.64 -15.78
CA ASP A 7 24.21 -60.36 -15.08
C ASP A 7 22.86 -59.96 -15.69
N SER A 8 22.18 -60.99 -16.18
CA SER A 8 20.93 -60.98 -16.91
C SER A 8 19.79 -61.28 -15.93
N GLU A 9 18.61 -60.68 -16.11
CA GLU A 9 17.37 -61.46 -16.09
C GLU A 9 16.30 -60.73 -16.92
N ALA A 10 15.54 -61.54 -17.64
CA ALA A 10 14.70 -61.17 -18.77
C ALA A 10 13.26 -61.64 -18.56
N THR A 11 12.29 -60.86 -19.04
CA THR A 11 10.98 -61.33 -19.56
C THR A 11 10.60 -60.34 -20.69
N THR A 12 10.74 -60.59 -21.99
CA THR A 12 9.99 -61.42 -22.97
C THR A 12 8.46 -61.32 -22.83
N ASP A 13 7.76 -60.57 -23.71
CA ASP A 13 7.20 -60.97 -25.04
C ASP A 13 5.66 -61.13 -24.86
N ALA A 14 4.70 -60.73 -25.71
CA ALA A 14 4.56 -60.50 -27.15
C ALA A 14 3.37 -59.51 -27.34
N THR A 15 3.36 -58.54 -28.26
CA THR A 15 3.16 -58.60 -29.72
C THR A 15 2.12 -59.62 -30.20
N GLU A 16 0.95 -59.15 -30.64
CA GLU A 16 0.14 -59.77 -31.70
C GLU A 16 -0.63 -58.65 -32.42
N ALA A 17 -0.31 -58.47 -33.69
CA ALA A 17 -0.99 -57.62 -34.65
C ALA A 17 -1.73 -58.53 -35.65
N SER A 18 -2.98 -58.19 -35.98
CA SER A 18 -3.68 -58.64 -37.19
C SER A 18 -5.01 -57.88 -37.25
N GLY A 19 -5.53 -57.35 -38.35
CA GLY A 19 -5.23 -57.49 -39.77
C GLY A 19 -6.35 -56.76 -40.54
N ALA A 20 -6.00 -56.19 -41.68
CA ALA A 20 -6.84 -55.34 -42.51
C ALA A 20 -7.91 -56.08 -43.35
N THR A 21 -8.98 -55.35 -43.70
CA THR A 21 -9.72 -55.39 -45.00
C THR A 21 -10.59 -54.12 -45.05
N ASP A 22 -10.36 -53.13 -45.93
CA ASP A 22 -10.59 -53.01 -47.39
C ASP A 22 -12.01 -52.48 -47.76
N THR A 23 -12.04 -51.16 -48.01
CA THR A 23 -12.76 -50.36 -49.04
C THR A 23 -14.27 -50.58 -49.34
N ASP A 24 -15.09 -49.54 -49.14
CA ASP A 24 -15.70 -48.73 -50.22
C ASP A 24 -16.25 -47.38 -49.67
N PRO A 25 -16.32 -46.30 -50.48
CA PRO A 25 -16.60 -44.93 -50.06
C PRO A 25 -18.07 -44.55 -50.25
N ASP A 26 -18.38 -43.27 -49.97
CA ASP A 26 -19.65 -42.58 -50.23
C ASP A 26 -20.66 -42.58 -49.08
N VAL A 27 -20.55 -41.56 -48.23
CA VAL A 27 -21.68 -40.66 -47.99
C VAL A 27 -21.17 -39.29 -47.59
N SER A 28 -21.53 -38.33 -48.43
CA SER A 28 -21.54 -36.90 -48.17
C SER A 28 -22.41 -36.60 -46.94
N GLU A 29 -21.80 -36.24 -45.81
CA GLU A 29 -22.43 -35.37 -44.82
C GLU A 29 -21.58 -34.11 -44.71
N THR A 30 -22.03 -33.09 -45.43
CA THR A 30 -21.84 -31.70 -45.08
C THR A 30 -22.23 -31.57 -43.62
N ASN A 31 -21.23 -31.52 -42.72
CA ASN A 31 -21.46 -31.06 -41.37
C ASN A 31 -21.72 -29.56 -41.53
N GLU A 32 -23.01 -29.20 -41.57
CA GLU A 32 -23.45 -27.84 -41.35
C GLU A 32 -22.77 -27.37 -40.07
N SER A 33 -21.87 -26.41 -40.22
CA SER A 33 -21.41 -25.59 -39.11
C SER A 33 -22.66 -24.88 -38.62
N GLU A 34 -23.33 -25.44 -37.62
CA GLU A 34 -24.22 -24.68 -36.75
C GLU A 34 -23.31 -23.65 -36.06
N GLU A 35 -23.25 -22.45 -36.65
CA GLU A 35 -22.89 -21.26 -35.90
C GLU A 35 -23.85 -21.20 -34.69
N PRO A 36 -23.37 -20.91 -33.48
CA PRO A 36 -24.27 -20.60 -32.40
C PRO A 36 -25.04 -19.36 -32.84
N THR A 37 -26.32 -19.52 -33.13
CA THR A 37 -27.23 -18.38 -33.22
C THR A 37 -27.44 -17.92 -31.78
N THR A 38 -26.58 -17.02 -31.30
CA THR A 38 -27.02 -16.07 -30.28
C THR A 38 -28.20 -15.33 -30.89
N ASP A 39 -29.39 -15.51 -30.32
CA ASP A 39 -30.51 -14.58 -30.48
C ASP A 39 -30.05 -13.24 -29.88
N ASP A 40 -29.27 -12.47 -30.64
CA ASP A 40 -28.73 -11.15 -30.31
C ASP A 40 -29.68 -10.02 -30.78
N ASP A 41 -30.97 -10.34 -30.96
CA ASP A 41 -32.02 -9.45 -31.49
C ASP A 41 -33.12 -9.17 -30.44
N GLU A 42 -32.89 -9.45 -29.14
CA GLU A 42 -33.75 -8.87 -28.10
C GLU A 42 -33.44 -7.37 -27.93
N PRO A 43 -34.45 -6.49 -27.95
CA PRO A 43 -34.22 -5.07 -27.75
C PRO A 43 -33.65 -4.84 -26.35
N VAL A 44 -32.52 -4.13 -26.28
CA VAL A 44 -31.97 -3.61 -25.04
C VAL A 44 -32.98 -2.61 -24.45
N THR A 45 -33.77 -3.04 -23.47
CA THR A 45 -34.70 -2.19 -22.72
C THR A 45 -34.25 -2.02 -21.28
N PRO A 46 -34.67 -0.94 -20.59
CA PRO A 46 -34.31 -0.73 -19.19
C PRO A 46 -34.71 -1.89 -18.27
N GLU A 47 -35.86 -2.51 -18.51
CA GLU A 47 -36.34 -3.64 -17.71
C GLU A 47 -35.48 -4.90 -17.90
N ALA A 48 -35.07 -5.18 -19.14
CA ALA A 48 -34.18 -6.30 -19.44
C ALA A 48 -32.78 -6.10 -18.81
N LEU A 49 -32.28 -4.86 -18.80
CA LEU A 49 -31.03 -4.51 -18.12
C LEU A 49 -31.16 -4.62 -16.60
N SER A 50 -32.29 -4.20 -16.03
CA SER A 50 -32.57 -4.36 -14.60
C SER A 50 -32.59 -5.83 -14.17
N GLU A 51 -33.16 -6.74 -14.97
CA GLU A 51 -33.15 -8.18 -14.70
C GLU A 51 -31.72 -8.76 -14.79
N ARG A 52 -30.91 -8.28 -15.74
CA ARG A 52 -29.48 -8.64 -15.82
C ARG A 52 -28.69 -8.18 -14.60
N LEU A 53 -28.95 -6.97 -14.10
CA LEU A 53 -28.33 -6.47 -12.86
C LEU A 53 -28.76 -7.27 -11.64
N GLU A 54 -30.03 -7.67 -11.53
CA GLU A 54 -30.50 -8.54 -10.44
C GLU A 54 -29.84 -9.92 -10.46
N SER A 55 -29.63 -10.48 -11.67
CA SER A 55 -28.86 -11.71 -11.83
C SER A 55 -27.40 -11.52 -11.40
N ILE A 56 -26.77 -10.40 -11.78
CA ILE A 56 -25.39 -10.07 -11.39
C ILE A 56 -25.28 -9.95 -9.87
N GLU A 57 -26.21 -9.28 -9.20
CA GLU A 57 -26.25 -9.18 -7.73
C GLU A 57 -26.38 -10.56 -7.08
N THR A 58 -27.24 -11.43 -7.61
CA THR A 58 -27.38 -12.80 -7.10
C THR A 58 -26.10 -13.61 -7.23
N ASP A 59 -25.40 -13.45 -8.36
CA ASP A 59 -24.12 -14.10 -8.60
C ASP A 59 -23.03 -13.52 -7.68
N LEU A 60 -23.05 -12.21 -7.44
CA LEU A 60 -22.16 -11.51 -6.51
C LEU A 60 -22.33 -11.99 -5.07
N GLU A 61 -23.57 -12.22 -4.61
CA GLU A 61 -23.83 -12.81 -3.30
C GLU A 61 -23.31 -14.25 -3.16
N SER A 62 -23.07 -14.92 -4.29
CA SER A 62 -22.63 -16.32 -4.36
C SER A 62 -21.17 -16.46 -4.78
N ALA A 63 -20.47 -15.36 -5.04
CA ALA A 63 -19.07 -15.37 -5.43
C ALA A 63 -18.21 -15.87 -4.27
N GLU A 64 -17.33 -16.83 -4.52
CA GLU A 64 -16.43 -17.39 -3.50
C GLU A 64 -14.96 -17.09 -3.81
N THR A 65 -14.64 -16.69 -5.04
CA THR A 65 -13.26 -16.49 -5.52
C THR A 65 -13.07 -15.18 -6.29
N GLU A 66 -11.83 -14.72 -6.39
CA GLU A 66 -11.47 -13.55 -7.21
C GLU A 66 -11.83 -13.75 -8.69
N SER A 67 -11.74 -14.98 -9.21
CA SER A 67 -12.15 -15.29 -10.57
C SER A 67 -13.66 -15.14 -10.76
N ASP A 68 -14.48 -15.46 -9.75
CA ASP A 68 -15.92 -15.22 -9.82
C ASP A 68 -16.20 -13.72 -9.88
N LEU A 69 -15.50 -12.92 -9.06
CA LEU A 69 -15.62 -11.46 -9.04
C LEU A 69 -15.21 -10.84 -10.39
N ASP A 70 -14.12 -11.30 -11.00
CA ASP A 70 -13.66 -10.84 -12.34
C ASP A 70 -14.69 -11.15 -13.44
N GLU A 71 -15.31 -12.33 -13.41
CA GLU A 71 -16.36 -12.69 -14.36
C GLU A 71 -17.62 -11.84 -14.18
N ILE A 72 -17.96 -11.53 -12.93
CA ILE A 72 -19.09 -10.69 -12.56
C ILE A 72 -18.84 -9.23 -13.00
N GLU A 73 -17.67 -8.68 -12.73
CA GLU A 73 -17.27 -7.34 -13.15
C GLU A 73 -17.32 -7.21 -14.68
N ALA A 74 -16.80 -8.19 -15.42
CA ALA A 74 -16.87 -8.20 -16.88
C ALA A 74 -18.31 -8.20 -17.41
N ARG A 75 -19.23 -8.88 -16.74
CA ARG A 75 -20.67 -8.86 -17.07
C ARG A 75 -21.31 -7.51 -16.72
N LEU A 76 -20.92 -6.92 -15.61
CA LEU A 76 -21.37 -5.60 -15.19
C LEU A 76 -20.94 -4.52 -16.19
N ASP A 77 -19.71 -4.57 -16.69
CA ASP A 77 -19.21 -3.66 -17.73
C ASP A 77 -19.94 -3.81 -19.07
N ALA A 78 -20.33 -5.04 -19.43
CA ALA A 78 -21.18 -5.27 -20.59
C ALA A 78 -22.57 -4.63 -20.41
N VAL A 79 -23.16 -4.76 -19.22
CA VAL A 79 -24.43 -4.08 -18.89
C VAL A 79 -24.27 -2.56 -18.90
N ALA A 80 -23.19 -2.02 -18.32
CA ALA A 80 -22.91 -0.59 -18.33
C ALA A 80 -22.80 -0.04 -19.76
N THR A 81 -22.14 -0.78 -20.67
CA THR A 81 -22.07 -0.44 -22.10
C THR A 81 -23.47 -0.40 -22.74
N ASP A 82 -24.34 -1.34 -22.39
CA ASP A 82 -25.72 -1.39 -22.89
C ASP A 82 -26.58 -0.24 -22.33
N VAL A 83 -26.36 0.15 -21.07
CA VAL A 83 -27.00 1.32 -20.44
C VAL A 83 -26.57 2.62 -21.14
N GLU A 84 -25.28 2.78 -21.43
CA GLU A 84 -24.76 3.94 -22.19
C GLU A 84 -25.34 4.01 -23.62
N ALA A 85 -25.74 2.87 -24.19
CA ALA A 85 -26.36 2.81 -25.51
C ALA A 85 -27.87 3.12 -25.51
N LEU A 86 -28.51 3.20 -24.32
CA LEU A 86 -29.89 3.64 -24.20
C LEU A 86 -30.02 5.10 -24.70
N PRO A 87 -31.19 5.48 -25.25
CA PRO A 87 -31.43 6.86 -25.63
C PRO A 87 -31.27 7.78 -24.42
N GLU A 88 -30.52 8.87 -24.59
CA GLU A 88 -30.52 9.98 -23.62
C GLU A 88 -31.95 10.50 -23.44
N PRO A 89 -32.31 11.02 -22.26
CA PRO A 89 -33.58 11.68 -22.05
C PRO A 89 -33.70 12.79 -23.09
N ASP A 90 -34.91 12.97 -23.60
CA ASP A 90 -35.16 14.04 -24.54
C ASP A 90 -35.00 15.36 -23.77
N ALA A 91 -33.86 16.03 -23.94
CA ALA A 91 -33.55 17.28 -23.24
C ALA A 91 -34.57 18.40 -23.53
N ASP A 92 -35.38 18.23 -24.60
CA ASP A 92 -36.46 19.12 -25.00
C ASP A 92 -37.83 18.76 -24.33
N ALA A 93 -37.93 17.64 -23.60
CA ALA A 93 -39.15 17.23 -22.88
C ALA A 93 -39.31 17.94 -21.51
N GLU A 94 -38.24 18.52 -20.96
CA GLU A 94 -38.29 19.30 -19.70
C GLU A 94 -39.02 20.65 -19.84
N ASP A 95 -39.33 21.10 -21.06
CA ASP A 95 -39.96 22.40 -21.32
C ASP A 95 -41.50 22.34 -21.51
N GLU A 96 -42.13 21.16 -21.41
CA GLU A 96 -43.60 21.01 -21.56
C GLU A 96 -44.39 20.72 -20.26
N ASP A 97 -43.75 20.63 -19.08
CA ASP A 97 -44.49 20.42 -17.82
C ASP A 97 -44.67 21.71 -16.99
N ASP A 98 -45.79 22.38 -17.23
CA ASP A 98 -46.38 23.41 -16.36
C ASP A 98 -47.67 22.79 -15.78
N GLY A 99 -47.55 21.76 -14.92
CA GLY A 99 -48.74 21.18 -14.30
C GLY A 99 -48.61 19.93 -13.42
N ASP A 100 -48.13 20.09 -12.19
CA ASP A 100 -48.63 19.41 -10.98
C ASP A 100 -48.77 17.87 -11.10
N ASP A 101 -47.65 17.14 -11.05
CA ASP A 101 -47.59 15.78 -10.48
C ASP A 101 -46.22 15.54 -9.82
N ASP A 102 -46.23 15.10 -8.55
CA ASP A 102 -45.08 14.62 -7.75
C ASP A 102 -44.51 13.28 -8.29
N ASP A 103 -44.71 12.96 -9.58
CA ASP A 103 -44.26 11.74 -10.26
C ASP A 103 -43.11 12.08 -11.23
N ASP A 104 -42.07 12.79 -10.73
CA ASP A 104 -40.74 12.80 -11.36
C ASP A 104 -40.17 11.38 -11.23
N GLU A 105 -40.70 10.45 -12.02
CA GLU A 105 -40.17 9.09 -12.14
C GLU A 105 -38.74 9.24 -12.69
N GLU A 106 -37.74 9.01 -11.83
CA GLU A 106 -36.33 9.18 -12.15
C GLU A 106 -36.01 8.48 -13.47
N ASP A 107 -35.23 9.14 -14.34
CA ASP A 107 -34.82 8.58 -15.64
C ASP A 107 -34.31 7.15 -15.42
N PRO A 108 -34.91 6.12 -16.07
CA PRO A 108 -34.52 4.74 -15.86
C PRO A 108 -33.04 4.50 -16.17
N ARG A 109 -32.41 5.31 -17.04
CA ARG A 109 -30.96 5.23 -17.26
C ARG A 109 -30.17 5.65 -16.00
N VAL A 110 -30.57 6.73 -15.33
CA VAL A 110 -29.90 7.22 -14.11
C VAL A 110 -30.00 6.18 -13.00
N GLN A 111 -31.18 5.58 -12.79
CA GLN A 111 -31.35 4.52 -11.80
C GLN A 111 -30.46 3.30 -12.08
N LEU A 112 -30.30 2.92 -13.36
CA LEU A 112 -29.41 1.82 -13.76
C LEU A 112 -27.94 2.18 -13.55
N GLU A 113 -27.53 3.42 -13.87
CA GLU A 113 -26.17 3.93 -13.64
C GLU A 113 -25.82 3.90 -12.14
N GLU A 114 -26.71 4.41 -11.28
CA GLU A 114 -26.51 4.38 -9.82
C GLU A 114 -26.40 2.94 -9.29
N ARG A 115 -27.28 2.04 -9.75
CA ARG A 115 -27.21 0.62 -9.36
C ARG A 115 -25.92 -0.06 -9.82
N ILE A 116 -25.39 0.29 -10.98
CA ILE A 116 -24.08 -0.20 -11.44
C ILE A 116 -22.97 0.27 -10.51
N GLU A 117 -22.98 1.54 -10.07
CA GLU A 117 -22.00 2.05 -9.11
C GLU A 117 -22.10 1.32 -7.76
N GLU A 118 -23.32 1.08 -7.25
CA GLU A 118 -23.53 0.30 -6.03
C GLU A 118 -22.96 -1.13 -6.13
N ILE A 119 -23.18 -1.81 -7.26
CA ILE A 119 -22.64 -3.15 -7.49
C ILE A 119 -21.12 -3.11 -7.60
N ARG A 120 -20.54 -2.11 -8.26
CA ARG A 120 -19.07 -1.94 -8.33
C ARG A 120 -18.46 -1.78 -6.95
N ASP A 121 -19.03 -0.91 -6.11
CA ASP A 121 -18.57 -0.74 -4.74
C ASP A 121 -18.67 -2.05 -3.93
N ALA A 122 -19.74 -2.82 -4.13
CA ALA A 122 -19.93 -4.11 -3.49
C ALA A 122 -18.95 -5.20 -3.98
N ILE A 123 -18.52 -5.15 -5.25
CA ILE A 123 -17.45 -6.02 -5.76
C ILE A 123 -16.13 -5.66 -5.07
N GLU A 124 -15.77 -4.38 -5.03
CA GLU A 124 -14.54 -3.90 -4.40
C GLU A 124 -14.47 -4.22 -2.90
N GLU A 125 -15.60 -4.15 -2.17
CA GLU A 125 -15.66 -4.56 -0.76
C GLU A 125 -15.44 -6.06 -0.55
N GLN A 126 -15.77 -6.89 -1.55
CA GLN A 126 -15.57 -8.34 -1.49
C GLN A 126 -14.18 -8.79 -1.95
N ARG A 127 -13.44 -7.95 -2.68
CA ARG A 127 -12.08 -8.30 -3.08
C ARG A 127 -11.20 -8.52 -1.86
N GLY A 128 -10.43 -9.61 -1.90
CA GLY A 128 -9.53 -9.99 -0.83
C GLY A 128 -8.31 -9.09 -0.74
N PRO A 129 -7.61 -9.09 0.41
CA PRO A 129 -6.31 -8.44 0.48
C PRO A 129 -5.32 -9.19 -0.41
N TYR A 130 -4.48 -8.43 -1.10
CA TYR A 130 -3.45 -8.92 -2.00
C TYR A 130 -2.08 -8.83 -1.35
N ALA A 131 -1.14 -9.65 -1.84
CA ALA A 131 0.27 -9.52 -1.49
C ALA A 131 0.84 -8.13 -1.80
N SER A 132 0.25 -7.40 -2.77
CA SER A 132 0.59 -6.01 -3.05
C SER A 132 0.25 -5.06 -1.91
N ASP A 133 -0.85 -5.27 -1.19
CA ASP A 133 -1.26 -4.39 -0.08
C ASP A 133 -0.25 -4.48 1.08
N VAL A 134 0.25 -5.69 1.35
CA VAL A 134 1.35 -5.91 2.29
C VAL A 134 2.60 -5.16 1.84
N VAL A 135 2.98 -5.28 0.57
CA VAL A 135 4.16 -4.60 0.01
C VAL A 135 4.03 -3.09 0.10
N GLU A 136 2.88 -2.53 -0.26
CA GLU A 136 2.62 -1.09 -0.22
C GLU A 136 2.69 -0.55 1.22
N THR A 137 2.10 -1.29 2.17
CA THR A 137 2.21 -0.99 3.60
C THR A 137 3.67 -0.99 4.06
N LEU A 138 4.44 -2.03 3.70
CA LEU A 138 5.85 -2.14 4.07
C LEU A 138 6.75 -1.09 3.39
N ASP A 139 6.42 -0.65 2.17
CA ASP A 139 7.15 0.44 1.51
C ASP A 139 6.95 1.76 2.26
N SER A 140 5.70 2.07 2.64
CA SER A 140 5.36 3.23 3.47
C SER A 140 6.08 3.20 4.83
N VAL A 141 6.05 2.05 5.51
CA VAL A 141 6.79 1.78 6.76
C VAL A 141 8.30 2.00 6.56
N GLY A 142 8.86 1.46 5.47
CA GLY A 142 10.28 1.59 5.13
C GLY A 142 10.69 3.05 4.93
N VAL A 143 9.87 3.83 4.21
CA VAL A 143 10.04 5.28 4.03
C VAL A 143 9.99 5.99 5.38
N LYS A 144 8.99 5.71 6.22
CA LYS A 144 8.87 6.32 7.55
C LYS A 144 10.11 6.07 8.40
N ILE A 145 10.56 4.82 8.50
CA ILE A 145 11.75 4.46 9.26
C ILE A 145 12.99 5.22 8.77
N ALA A 146 13.16 5.34 7.44
CA ALA A 146 14.32 5.96 6.83
C ALA A 146 14.32 7.51 6.93
N GLU A 147 13.16 8.15 6.80
CA GLU A 147 13.05 9.60 6.75
C GLU A 147 12.85 10.25 8.13
N THR A 148 12.34 9.50 9.11
CA THR A 148 12.13 10.03 10.45
C THR A 148 13.43 10.17 11.23
N GLN A 149 13.59 11.33 11.87
CA GLN A 149 14.68 11.55 12.81
C GLN A 149 14.32 10.94 14.17
N TRP A 150 14.70 9.68 14.39
CA TRP A 150 14.45 8.97 15.65
C TRP A 150 15.38 9.43 16.78
N THR A 151 14.88 9.41 18.02
CA THR A 151 15.74 9.49 19.20
C THR A 151 16.45 8.16 19.45
N GLU A 152 17.42 8.11 20.37
CA GLU A 152 18.04 6.82 20.74
C GLU A 152 17.01 5.84 21.33
N GLN A 153 15.99 6.35 22.03
CA GLN A 153 14.89 5.53 22.52
C GLN A 153 14.01 5.07 21.35
N GLY A 154 13.61 5.98 20.47
CA GLY A 154 12.79 5.66 19.29
C GLY A 154 13.46 4.64 18.37
N LYS A 155 14.79 4.70 18.18
CA LYS A 155 15.53 3.67 17.43
C LYS A 155 15.38 2.27 18.04
N SER A 156 15.46 2.16 19.36
CA SER A 156 15.27 0.86 20.04
C SER A 156 13.84 0.37 19.90
N GLU A 157 12.84 1.25 20.01
CA GLU A 157 11.42 0.94 19.81
C GLU A 157 11.16 0.47 18.37
N VAL A 158 11.70 1.16 17.37
CA VAL A 158 11.63 0.75 15.94
C VAL A 158 12.25 -0.63 15.71
N ILE A 159 13.41 -0.91 16.30
CA ILE A 159 14.07 -2.22 16.14
C ILE A 159 13.25 -3.34 16.78
N GLU A 160 12.67 -3.08 17.95
CA GLU A 160 11.80 -4.04 18.65
C GLU A 160 10.52 -4.32 17.84
N ALA A 161 9.89 -3.27 17.32
CA ALA A 161 8.71 -3.36 16.47
C ALA A 161 8.98 -4.19 15.20
N VAL A 162 10.08 -3.87 14.49
CA VAL A 162 10.47 -4.64 13.30
C VAL A 162 10.82 -6.08 13.67
N ALA A 163 11.48 -6.33 14.80
CA ALA A 163 11.77 -7.70 15.23
C ALA A 163 10.49 -8.52 15.50
N SER A 164 9.46 -7.89 16.08
CA SER A 164 8.13 -8.49 16.28
C SER A 164 7.47 -8.84 14.94
N PHE A 165 7.46 -7.89 14.00
CA PHE A 165 6.98 -8.13 12.64
C PHE A 165 7.72 -9.27 11.94
N LEU A 166 9.05 -9.34 12.06
CA LEU A 166 9.85 -10.39 11.43
C LEU A 166 9.54 -11.78 11.99
N GLU A 167 9.13 -11.91 13.26
CA GLU A 167 8.67 -13.19 13.80
C GLU A 167 7.43 -13.70 13.04
N ALA A 168 6.43 -12.82 12.84
CA ALA A 168 5.23 -13.14 12.08
C ALA A 168 5.56 -13.41 10.60
N ALA A 169 6.41 -12.60 9.97
CA ALA A 169 6.78 -12.76 8.57
C ALA A 169 7.59 -14.06 8.33
N ASN A 170 8.48 -14.42 9.24
CA ASN A 170 9.25 -15.67 9.15
C ASN A 170 8.36 -16.90 9.27
N GLU A 171 7.36 -16.87 10.15
CA GLU A 171 6.38 -17.95 10.28
C GLU A 171 5.49 -18.05 9.04
N ALA A 172 4.98 -16.92 8.53
CA ALA A 172 4.07 -16.88 7.40
C ALA A 172 4.74 -17.28 6.07
N LEU A 173 5.99 -16.85 5.85
CA LEU A 173 6.72 -17.09 4.60
C LEU A 173 7.72 -18.26 4.67
N ASP A 174 7.74 -19.03 5.78
CA ASP A 174 8.73 -20.10 6.05
C ASP A 174 10.17 -19.64 5.73
N SER A 175 10.52 -18.45 6.24
CA SER A 175 11.75 -17.72 5.92
C SER A 175 12.54 -17.36 7.19
N ASP A 176 13.80 -16.93 7.03
CA ASP A 176 14.73 -16.63 8.11
C ASP A 176 15.31 -15.20 8.00
N PHE A 177 14.46 -14.20 8.05
CA PHE A 177 14.85 -12.79 8.10
C PHE A 177 15.39 -12.41 9.47
N THR A 178 16.50 -11.68 9.50
CA THR A 178 17.11 -11.17 10.73
C THR A 178 17.71 -9.78 10.51
N ILE A 179 17.65 -8.94 11.54
CA ILE A 179 18.29 -7.63 11.52
C ILE A 179 19.80 -7.82 11.72
N GLU A 180 20.60 -7.46 10.71
CA GLU A 180 22.07 -7.67 10.76
C GLU A 180 22.75 -6.76 11.79
N ASN A 181 22.26 -5.52 11.96
CA ASN A 181 22.77 -4.57 12.93
C ASN A 181 21.72 -3.50 13.32
N GLU A 182 21.93 -2.83 14.46
CA GLU A 182 21.01 -1.83 15.03
C GLU A 182 21.04 -0.46 14.33
N SER A 183 21.39 -0.41 13.03
CA SER A 183 21.29 0.81 12.24
C SER A 183 19.96 0.87 11.48
N ILE A 184 19.43 2.09 11.33
CA ILE A 184 18.21 2.34 10.54
C ILE A 184 18.35 1.80 9.11
N GLU A 185 19.53 1.96 8.49
CA GLU A 185 19.79 1.42 7.14
C GLU A 185 19.63 -0.11 7.08
N SER A 186 20.10 -0.82 8.11
CA SER A 186 19.96 -2.29 8.19
C SER A 186 18.50 -2.70 8.42
N VAL A 187 17.76 -1.95 9.23
CA VAL A 187 16.34 -2.20 9.51
C VAL A 187 15.52 -2.04 8.23
N THR A 188 15.67 -0.90 7.53
CA THR A 188 14.98 -0.65 6.25
C THR A 188 15.39 -1.67 5.17
N GLY A 189 16.67 -2.06 5.12
CA GLY A 189 17.14 -3.11 4.22
C GLY A 189 16.49 -4.46 4.49
N THR A 190 16.22 -4.79 5.76
CA THR A 190 15.53 -6.03 6.14
C THR A 190 14.07 -6.01 5.69
N ILE A 191 13.37 -4.88 5.87
CA ILE A 191 11.99 -4.70 5.36
C ILE A 191 11.94 -4.87 3.85
N THR A 192 12.92 -4.32 3.13
CA THR A 192 13.04 -4.49 1.67
C THR A 192 13.17 -5.96 1.28
N ASN A 193 13.97 -6.73 2.01
CA ASN A 193 14.10 -8.18 1.76
C ASN A 193 12.77 -8.93 1.99
N VAL A 194 11.99 -8.53 3.00
CA VAL A 194 10.66 -9.12 3.22
C VAL A 194 9.72 -8.78 2.07
N MET A 195 9.67 -7.52 1.62
CA MET A 195 8.87 -7.12 0.46
C MET A 195 9.22 -7.92 -0.80
N ASP A 196 10.51 -8.12 -1.07
CA ASP A 196 10.97 -8.90 -2.22
C ASP A 196 10.59 -10.39 -2.09
N ALA A 197 10.64 -10.94 -0.87
CA ALA A 197 10.20 -12.30 -0.60
C ALA A 197 8.69 -12.46 -0.77
N THR A 198 7.88 -11.53 -0.26
CA THR A 198 6.42 -11.51 -0.46
C THR A 198 6.06 -11.48 -1.93
N LYS A 199 6.71 -10.62 -2.73
CA LYS A 199 6.52 -10.60 -4.20
C LYS A 199 6.93 -11.90 -4.88
N SER A 200 7.98 -12.53 -4.38
CA SER A 200 8.51 -13.78 -4.96
C SER A 200 7.72 -15.02 -4.54
N ALA A 201 6.93 -14.92 -3.47
CA ALA A 201 6.09 -16.00 -2.97
C ALA A 201 4.88 -16.25 -3.89
N ASP A 202 4.48 -15.26 -4.71
CA ASP A 202 3.37 -15.37 -5.66
C ASP A 202 2.08 -15.87 -4.97
N LEU A 203 1.78 -15.26 -3.81
CA LEU A 203 0.66 -15.65 -2.96
C LEU A 203 -0.66 -15.41 -3.69
N ASP A 204 -1.48 -16.46 -3.75
CA ASP A 204 -2.79 -16.41 -4.37
C ASP A 204 -3.82 -15.81 -3.40
N PRO A 205 -4.62 -14.81 -3.82
CA PRO A 205 -5.58 -14.14 -2.92
C PRO A 205 -6.62 -15.09 -2.31
N ASP A 206 -7.01 -16.13 -3.04
CA ASP A 206 -8.02 -17.10 -2.59
C ASP A 206 -7.36 -18.23 -1.78
N ASP A 207 -6.33 -18.88 -2.34
CA ASP A 207 -5.68 -20.05 -1.72
C ASP A 207 -4.78 -19.67 -0.52
N ASP A 208 -4.15 -18.49 -0.57
CA ASP A 208 -3.22 -17.99 0.45
C ASP A 208 -3.79 -16.82 1.29
N ALA A 209 -5.11 -16.57 1.22
CA ALA A 209 -5.79 -15.47 1.92
C ALA A 209 -5.33 -15.30 3.38
N LYS A 210 -5.25 -16.42 4.12
CA LYS A 210 -4.83 -16.42 5.53
C LYS A 210 -3.38 -15.97 5.73
N THR A 211 -2.49 -16.34 4.81
CA THR A 211 -1.08 -15.94 4.86
C THR A 211 -0.97 -14.43 4.60
N ILE A 212 -1.71 -13.93 3.60
CA ILE A 212 -1.76 -12.51 3.26
C ILE A 212 -2.34 -11.70 4.44
N ASP A 213 -3.48 -12.12 5.00
CA ASP A 213 -4.09 -11.51 6.19
C ASP A 213 -3.10 -11.40 7.36
N THR A 214 -2.36 -12.48 7.62
CA THR A 214 -1.39 -12.51 8.73
C THR A 214 -0.26 -11.51 8.51
N LEU A 215 0.26 -11.43 7.28
CA LEU A 215 1.31 -10.48 6.92
C LEU A 215 0.81 -9.04 6.94
N LEU A 216 -0.41 -8.79 6.45
CA LEU A 216 -1.02 -7.46 6.43
C LEU A 216 -1.26 -6.97 7.85
N ALA A 217 -1.91 -7.77 8.70
CA ALA A 217 -2.14 -7.43 10.10
C ALA A 217 -0.82 -7.18 10.86
N ALA A 218 0.22 -7.97 10.61
CA ALA A 218 1.54 -7.73 11.19
C ALA A 218 2.19 -6.43 10.70
N SER A 219 1.97 -6.06 9.43
CA SER A 219 2.47 -4.82 8.83
C SER A 219 1.74 -3.59 9.37
N GLU A 220 0.42 -3.69 9.56
CA GLU A 220 -0.41 -2.65 10.20
C GLU A 220 -0.03 -2.45 11.67
N GLU A 221 0.21 -3.54 12.42
CA GLU A 221 0.69 -3.45 13.80
C GLU A 221 2.06 -2.78 13.85
N LEU A 222 3.00 -3.15 12.96
CA LEU A 222 4.28 -2.46 12.83
C LEU A 222 4.09 -0.97 12.56
N GLN A 223 3.19 -0.59 11.66
CA GLN A 223 2.90 0.81 11.38
C GLN A 223 2.40 1.55 12.63
N ASN A 224 1.50 0.93 13.41
CA ASN A 224 1.01 1.49 14.67
C ASN A 224 2.14 1.67 15.69
N GLU A 225 2.99 0.66 15.87
CA GLU A 225 4.15 0.73 16.77
C GLU A 225 5.13 1.84 16.35
N LEU A 226 5.30 2.08 15.04
CA LEU A 226 6.11 3.20 14.53
C LEU A 226 5.48 4.58 14.77
N GLU A 227 4.14 4.69 14.81
CA GLU A 227 3.47 5.93 15.22
C GLU A 227 3.66 6.23 16.73
N GLU A 228 3.84 5.20 17.54
CA GLU A 228 4.10 5.34 18.97
C GLU A 228 5.58 5.57 19.32
N ALA A 229 6.48 5.15 18.43
CA ALA A 229 7.92 5.28 18.61
C ALA A 229 8.36 6.75 18.71
N GLN A 230 9.30 7.04 19.61
CA GLN A 230 9.67 8.42 19.92
C GLN A 230 10.48 9.09 18.80
N GLU A 231 9.92 10.13 18.21
CA GLU A 231 10.60 11.00 17.27
C GLU A 231 11.40 12.10 17.96
N TRP A 232 12.39 12.65 17.26
CA TRP A 232 13.08 13.86 17.71
C TRP A 232 12.13 15.04 17.89
N SER A 233 11.06 15.11 17.09
CA SER A 233 9.95 16.06 17.16
C SER A 233 9.30 16.11 18.55
N ASP A 234 9.17 14.94 19.17
CA ASP A 234 8.41 14.74 20.41
C ASP A 234 9.15 15.26 21.64
N LEU A 235 10.48 15.33 21.54
CA LEU A 235 11.29 15.92 22.58
C LEU A 235 10.95 17.39 22.74
N THR A 236 10.77 17.83 23.99
CA THR A 236 10.72 19.26 24.26
C THR A 236 12.02 19.92 23.83
N VAL A 237 11.96 21.19 23.45
CA VAL A 237 13.14 22.00 23.11
C VAL A 237 14.27 21.87 24.15
N HIS A 238 13.93 21.79 25.44
CA HIS A 238 14.92 21.61 26.51
C HIS A 238 15.63 20.26 26.43
N GLN A 239 14.88 19.18 26.14
CA GLN A 239 15.44 17.85 25.94
C GLN A 239 16.32 17.79 24.68
N GLN A 240 15.85 18.36 23.56
CA GLN A 240 16.63 18.45 22.32
C GLN A 240 17.96 19.19 22.56
N LEU A 241 17.91 20.36 23.20
CA LEU A 241 19.11 21.13 23.56
C LEU A 241 20.05 20.35 24.48
N LYS A 242 19.51 19.66 25.47
CA LYS A 242 20.30 18.82 26.36
C LYS A 242 21.02 17.71 25.58
N GLN A 243 20.34 17.07 24.63
CA GLN A 243 20.93 16.00 23.83
C GLN A 243 21.95 16.50 22.81
N LEU A 244 21.81 17.75 22.34
CA LEU A 244 22.82 18.46 21.55
C LEU A 244 23.99 19.03 22.39
N GLY A 245 24.04 18.72 23.70
CA GLY A 245 25.11 19.19 24.59
C GLY A 245 25.08 20.70 24.87
N PHE A 246 23.96 21.37 24.62
CA PHE A 246 23.84 22.82 24.77
C PHE A 246 24.15 23.29 26.20
N TYR A 247 23.78 22.50 27.20
CA TYR A 247 23.98 22.85 28.62
C TYR A 247 25.32 22.36 29.19
N ASP A 248 26.15 21.65 28.43
CA ASP A 248 27.37 21.01 28.94
C ASP A 248 28.44 22.02 29.39
N GLU A 249 28.39 23.24 28.88
CA GLU A 249 29.25 24.34 29.31
C GLU A 249 28.82 25.02 30.60
N LEU A 250 27.62 24.70 31.10
CA LEU A 250 27.13 25.28 32.34
C LEU A 250 27.76 24.59 33.55
N THR A 251 28.62 25.34 34.23
CA THR A 251 29.14 25.02 35.54
C THR A 251 28.31 25.71 36.63
N SER A 252 28.52 25.32 37.89
CA SER A 252 27.93 26.02 39.04
C SER A 252 28.36 27.49 39.15
N GLU A 253 29.49 27.87 38.54
CA GLU A 253 30.04 29.22 38.61
C GLU A 253 29.52 30.16 37.52
N ASN A 254 29.11 29.64 36.36
CA ASN A 254 28.69 30.43 35.20
C ASN A 254 27.17 30.43 34.96
N ARG A 255 26.40 29.57 35.64
CA ARG A 255 24.93 29.58 35.67
C ARG A 255 24.40 30.74 36.51
N LYS A 256 24.51 31.97 36.01
CA LYS A 256 24.08 33.20 36.71
C LYS A 256 22.77 33.77 36.21
N ASP A 257 22.38 33.45 34.97
CA ASP A 257 21.18 33.99 34.33
C ASP A 257 20.00 33.01 34.42
N TYR A 258 18.79 33.57 34.44
CA TYR A 258 17.55 32.82 34.35
C TYR A 258 16.71 33.37 33.18
N PRO A 259 16.33 32.53 32.20
CA PRO A 259 16.51 31.07 32.14
C PRO A 259 17.97 30.67 31.74
N PRO A 260 18.44 29.44 32.08
CA PRO A 260 19.86 29.05 31.99
C PRO A 260 20.47 29.14 30.58
N GLU A 261 19.64 29.10 29.54
CA GLU A 261 20.03 29.25 28.14
C GLU A 261 20.70 30.60 27.88
N LEU A 262 20.35 31.65 28.63
CA LEU A 262 21.00 32.95 28.51
C LEU A 262 22.46 32.94 28.95
N SER A 263 22.81 32.09 29.93
CA SER A 263 24.20 31.93 30.36
C SER A 263 25.02 31.25 29.25
N VAL A 264 24.46 30.22 28.60
CA VAL A 264 25.09 29.52 27.46
C VAL A 264 25.32 30.48 26.29
N VAL A 265 24.30 31.25 25.90
CA VAL A 265 24.41 32.21 24.77
C VAL A 265 25.50 33.25 25.01
N ARG A 266 25.65 33.73 26.25
CA ARG A 266 26.69 34.71 26.59
C ARG A 266 28.09 34.12 26.54
N ILE A 267 28.24 32.86 26.95
CA ILE A 267 29.50 32.12 26.82
C ILE A 267 29.84 31.93 25.34
N ALA A 268 28.88 31.42 24.55
CA ALA A 268 29.03 31.26 23.10
C ALA A 268 29.37 32.57 22.38
N GLU A 269 28.75 33.71 22.76
CA GLU A 269 29.10 35.03 22.23
C GLU A 269 30.55 35.41 22.56
N SER A 270 30.97 35.16 23.80
CA SER A 270 32.34 35.47 24.24
C SER A 270 33.40 34.60 23.57
N GLU A 271 33.06 33.36 23.24
CA GLU A 271 33.92 32.38 22.56
C GLU A 271 33.84 32.46 21.04
N ASN A 272 32.89 33.24 20.51
CA ASN A 272 32.61 33.38 19.09
C ASN A 272 32.17 32.07 18.42
N ASP A 273 31.33 31.30 19.12
CA ASP A 273 30.72 30.07 18.62
C ASP A 273 29.35 30.37 17.99
N PRO A 274 29.26 30.46 16.64
CA PRO A 274 28.00 30.75 15.96
C PRO A 274 27.03 29.57 16.00
N GLU A 275 27.51 28.33 16.12
CA GLU A 275 26.66 27.12 16.06
C GLU A 275 25.77 27.06 17.31
N LYS A 276 26.34 27.32 18.50
CA LYS A 276 25.57 27.40 19.73
C LYS A 276 24.59 28.58 19.77
N ILE A 277 24.94 29.70 19.15
CA ILE A 277 24.02 30.83 19.02
C ILE A 277 22.82 30.46 18.13
N LEU A 278 23.04 29.70 17.06
CA LEU A 278 21.97 29.21 16.19
C LEU A 278 21.10 28.17 16.92
N LEU A 279 21.69 27.24 17.68
CA LEU A 279 20.94 26.29 18.53
C LEU A 279 20.05 27.01 19.54
N ALA A 280 20.55 28.09 20.16
CA ALA A 280 19.75 28.91 21.06
C ALA A 280 18.61 29.66 20.36
N GLN A 281 18.74 29.96 19.06
CA GLN A 281 17.72 30.66 18.28
C GLN A 281 16.53 29.76 17.95
N ILE A 282 16.76 28.46 17.81
CA ILE A 282 15.74 27.40 17.66
C ILE A 282 14.89 27.28 18.93
N SER A 283 15.46 27.57 20.12
CA SER A 283 14.84 27.28 21.41
C SER A 283 13.63 28.14 21.83
N SER A 284 13.10 29.01 20.98
CA SER A 284 12.07 29.99 21.35
C SER A 284 12.44 30.82 22.60
N ILE A 285 13.61 31.48 22.58
CA ILE A 285 13.85 32.57 23.55
C ILE A 285 12.75 33.63 23.34
N PRO A 286 11.98 34.03 24.39
CA PRO A 286 10.92 35.02 24.24
C PRO A 286 11.46 36.30 23.61
N SER A 287 10.69 36.89 22.68
CA SER A 287 11.08 38.04 21.85
C SER A 287 11.62 39.24 22.64
N SER A 288 11.29 39.33 23.93
CA SER A 288 11.81 40.32 24.88
C SER A 288 13.31 40.16 25.18
N CYS A 289 13.86 38.94 25.17
CA CYS A 289 15.28 38.66 25.35
C CYS A 289 16.07 38.66 24.03
N ARG A 290 15.41 38.50 22.87
CA ARG A 290 16.07 38.59 21.54
C ARG A 290 16.60 39.99 21.22
N ARG A 291 15.95 41.06 21.72
CA ARG A 291 16.32 42.45 21.43
C ARG A 291 17.68 42.88 22.01
N THR A 292 18.11 42.27 23.10
CA THR A 292 19.39 42.61 23.75
C THR A 292 20.58 41.85 23.16
N ALA A 293 20.38 40.63 22.65
CA ALA A 293 21.44 39.81 22.03
C ALA A 293 21.61 40.10 20.52
N SER A 294 20.52 40.19 19.75
CA SER A 294 20.57 40.30 18.27
C SER A 294 21.13 41.63 17.77
N MET A 295 20.80 42.75 18.43
CA MET A 295 21.28 44.09 18.01
C MET A 295 22.79 44.30 18.23
N ARG A 296 23.42 43.52 19.12
CA ARG A 296 24.87 43.56 19.32
C ARG A 296 25.62 42.58 18.41
N CYS A 297 25.06 41.37 18.18
CA CYS A 297 25.66 40.37 17.28
C CYS A 297 25.78 40.84 15.82
N VAL A 298 24.71 41.36 15.21
CA VAL A 298 24.76 41.75 13.78
C VAL A 298 25.69 42.96 13.58
N GLY A 299 25.72 43.89 14.52
CA GLY A 299 26.60 45.07 14.47
C GLY A 299 28.08 44.73 14.67
N TRP A 300 28.40 43.77 15.55
CA TRP A 300 29.80 43.42 15.86
C TRP A 300 30.43 42.47 14.83
N VAL A 301 29.68 41.50 14.30
CA VAL A 301 30.16 40.61 13.22
C VAL A 301 30.38 41.39 11.92
N LEU A 302 29.48 42.31 11.54
CA LEU A 302 29.74 43.19 10.39
C LEU A 302 30.91 44.15 10.63
N MET A 303 31.07 44.72 11.83
CA MET A 303 32.20 45.63 12.11
C MET A 303 33.55 44.93 12.15
N ARG A 304 33.62 43.65 12.53
CA ARG A 304 34.88 42.90 12.58
C ARG A 304 35.34 42.43 11.19
N HIS A 305 34.41 42.19 10.27
CA HIS A 305 34.73 41.86 8.87
C HIS A 305 35.11 43.06 8.00
N LEU A 306 34.68 44.28 8.36
CA LEU A 306 35.08 45.53 7.67
C LEU A 306 36.42 46.11 8.13
N LYS A 307 37.17 45.41 9.00
CA LYS A 307 38.46 45.89 9.55
C LYS A 307 39.64 44.94 9.34
N ARG A 308 39.55 44.00 8.40
CA ARG A 308 40.72 43.38 7.78
C ARG A 308 41.12 44.14 6.52
#